data_AF-G4YPD1-F1
#
_entry.id   AF-G4YPD1-F1
#
_cell.length_a   1.000
_cell.length_b   1.000
_cell.length_c   1.000
_cell.angle_alpha   90.00
_cell.angle_beta   90.00
_cell.angle_gamma   90.00
#
_symmetry.space_group_name_H-M   'P 1'
#
loop_
_entity.id
_entity.type
_entity.pdbx_description
1 polymer ?
#
loop_
_entity_poly.entity_id
_entity_poly.type
_entity_poly.pdbx_seq_one_letter_code
_entity_poly.pdbx_strand_id
1 'polypeptide(L)'
;MTRKNVELFFNKVLPFKLQATKEATWEHFKGSDKHMGNGSVYSKTAKDVNVPYTILEDFTKDMHSNTARADANMKQAIRRYVEPDRDVVIAVVSVSPAAVKHKMLDGLRYQVRSYAVTKRSSASTPEREVSQLQCCSLISFDEETEARLGCDAVRSLTNFLIVSLAAKMQGHQDCIENSLMDSVLNPSC
;
A
#
# COMPACT_ATOMS: atom_id res chain seq x y z
N MET A 1 -12.02 -0.61 -24.68
CA MET A 1 -12.41 -1.62 -23.67
C MET A 1 -12.07 -1.06 -22.30
N THR A 2 -13.06 -0.70 -21.49
CA THR A 2 -12.86 -0.02 -20.21
C THR A 2 -12.55 -1.05 -19.13
N ARG A 3 -11.33 -1.08 -18.60
CA ARG A 3 -10.98 -1.97 -17.48
C ARG A 3 -11.80 -1.60 -16.25
N LYS A 4 -12.45 -2.59 -15.62
CA LYS A 4 -13.14 -2.38 -14.34
C LYS A 4 -12.10 -2.33 -13.25
N ASN A 5 -11.93 -1.16 -12.64
CA ASN A 5 -11.03 -1.00 -11.50
C ASN A 5 -11.80 -0.44 -10.33
N VAL A 6 -11.35 -0.77 -9.12
CA VAL A 6 -11.82 -0.12 -7.90
C VAL A 6 -10.71 0.75 -7.35
N GLU A 7 -11.07 2.00 -7.05
CA GLU A 7 -10.20 2.99 -6.45
C GLU A 7 -10.63 3.25 -5.00
N LEU A 8 -9.68 3.14 -4.08
CA LEU A 8 -9.85 3.55 -2.70
C LEU A 8 -9.01 4.79 -2.49
N PHE A 9 -9.62 5.84 -1.93
CA PHE A 9 -8.97 7.12 -1.71
C PHE A 9 -9.12 7.57 -0.26
N PHE A 10 -8.02 8.08 0.28
CA PHE A 10 -7.92 8.66 1.61
C PHE A 10 -7.19 10.00 1.54
N ASN A 11 -7.59 10.93 2.40
CA ASN A 11 -7.01 12.26 2.49
C ASN A 11 -7.07 12.79 3.92
N LYS A 12 -5.92 13.18 4.48
CA LYS A 12 -5.84 13.77 5.82
C LYS A 12 -4.86 14.93 5.88
N VAL A 13 -5.28 15.98 6.58
CA VAL A 13 -4.39 17.08 6.98
C VAL A 13 -3.68 16.68 8.27
N LEU A 14 -2.37 16.84 8.28
CA LEU A 14 -1.48 16.45 9.37
C LEU A 14 -0.87 17.72 9.98
N PRO A 15 -0.90 17.90 11.31
CA PRO A 15 -0.39 19.10 11.99
C PRO A 15 1.14 19.15 12.06
N PHE A 16 1.83 18.69 11.02
CA PHE A 16 3.28 18.56 10.94
C PHE A 16 3.81 19.24 9.68
N LYS A 17 5.05 19.74 9.76
CA LYS A 17 5.78 20.34 8.64
C LYS A 17 5.92 19.36 7.48
N LEU A 18 5.94 19.88 6.26
CA LEU A 18 5.98 19.06 5.04
C LEU A 18 7.20 18.12 5.03
N GLN A 19 8.37 18.62 5.40
CA GLN A 19 9.60 17.82 5.38
C GLN A 19 9.53 16.60 6.30
N ALA A 20 9.02 16.77 7.53
CA ALA A 20 8.88 15.66 8.47
C ALA A 20 7.91 14.60 7.93
N THR A 21 6.78 15.04 7.38
CA THR A 21 5.77 14.14 6.80
C THR A 21 6.30 13.39 5.58
N LYS A 22 7.08 14.04 4.72
CA LYS A 22 7.75 13.42 3.56
C LYS A 22 8.66 12.27 4.01
N GLU A 23 9.52 12.52 4.99
CA GLU A 23 10.44 11.50 5.49
C GLU A 23 9.71 10.38 6.23
N ALA A 24 8.77 10.69 7.14
CA ALA A 24 8.00 9.67 7.85
C ALA A 24 7.23 8.74 6.88
N THR A 25 6.66 9.32 5.81
CA THR A 25 5.99 8.53 4.76
C THR A 25 6.98 7.62 4.04
N TRP A 26 8.17 8.11 3.71
CA TRP A 26 9.19 7.28 3.05
C TRP A 26 9.73 6.17 3.96
N GLU A 27 10.04 6.49 5.22
CA GLU A 27 10.48 5.50 6.20
C GLU A 27 9.45 4.40 6.40
N HIS A 28 8.16 4.75 6.48
CA HIS A 28 7.07 3.79 6.53
C HIS A 28 7.08 2.79 5.36
N PHE A 29 7.20 3.28 4.12
CA PHE A 29 7.27 2.42 2.94
C PHE A 29 8.61 1.70 2.73
N LYS A 30 9.69 2.13 3.39
CA LYS A 30 10.93 1.36 3.52
C LYS A 30 10.79 0.23 4.51
N GLY A 31 10.15 0.49 5.65
CA GLY A 31 10.00 -0.43 6.78
C GLY A 31 9.22 -1.70 6.47
N SER A 32 9.16 -2.58 7.47
CA SER A 32 8.37 -3.82 7.41
C SER A 32 6.90 -3.57 7.75
N ASP A 33 6.59 -2.51 8.48
CA ASP A 33 5.24 -2.20 8.96
C ASP A 33 4.25 -1.92 7.81
N LYS A 34 4.74 -1.52 6.63
CA LYS A 34 3.92 -1.45 5.40
C LYS A 34 3.24 -2.76 5.02
N HIS A 35 3.69 -3.90 5.56
CA HIS A 35 3.11 -5.22 5.33
C HIS A 35 2.01 -5.59 6.34
N MET A 36 1.72 -4.72 7.31
CA MET A 36 0.66 -4.91 8.30
C MET A 36 -0.73 -5.12 7.68
N GLY A 37 -1.66 -5.60 8.51
CA GLY A 37 -3.03 -5.91 8.14
C GLY A 37 -3.28 -7.41 8.09
N ASN A 38 -4.18 -7.84 7.22
CA ASN A 38 -4.63 -9.24 7.09
C ASN A 38 -3.46 -10.22 6.90
N GLY A 39 -3.20 -11.09 7.89
CA GLY A 39 -2.16 -12.12 7.94
C GLY A 39 -0.72 -11.62 8.07
N SER A 40 0.22 -12.55 8.04
CA SER A 40 1.64 -12.39 8.38
C SER A 40 2.58 -12.68 7.20
N VAL A 41 3.64 -11.89 7.10
CA VAL A 41 4.74 -12.18 6.16
C VAL A 41 5.70 -13.18 6.82
N TYR A 42 5.97 -14.30 6.15
CA TYR A 42 6.87 -15.34 6.67
C TYR A 42 8.04 -15.66 5.75
N SER A 43 8.05 -15.11 4.54
CA SER A 43 9.21 -15.12 3.64
C SER A 43 9.33 -13.77 2.97
N LYS A 44 10.52 -13.18 2.95
CA LYS A 44 10.78 -11.87 2.34
C LYS A 44 12.21 -11.82 1.82
N THR A 45 12.37 -11.41 0.58
CA THR A 45 13.66 -11.13 -0.06
C THR A 45 13.61 -9.73 -0.65
N ALA A 46 14.52 -8.86 -0.23
CA ALA A 46 14.74 -7.57 -0.87
C ALA A 46 15.83 -7.69 -1.93
N LYS A 47 15.64 -7.06 -3.09
CA LYS A 47 16.66 -6.96 -4.14
C LYS A 47 17.27 -5.58 -4.04
N ASP A 48 18.59 -5.53 -3.90
CA ASP A 48 19.34 -4.30 -4.05
C ASP A 48 19.35 -3.93 -5.53
N VAL A 49 18.68 -2.82 -5.83
CA VAL A 49 18.76 -2.17 -7.13
C VAL A 49 19.43 -0.85 -6.89
N ASN A 50 20.57 -0.62 -7.55
CA ASN A 50 21.34 0.62 -7.48
C ASN A 50 20.59 1.78 -8.19
N VAL A 51 19.34 1.99 -7.80
CA VAL A 51 18.40 2.98 -8.30
C VAL A 51 17.89 3.71 -7.05
N PRO A 52 18.19 5.01 -6.90
CA PRO A 52 17.79 5.77 -5.73
C PRO A 52 16.29 5.68 -5.46
N TYR A 53 15.93 5.71 -4.18
CA TYR A 53 14.55 5.75 -3.71
C TYR A 53 13.67 4.62 -4.24
N THR A 54 14.26 3.46 -4.56
CA THR A 54 13.56 2.32 -5.14
C THR A 54 13.73 1.10 -4.25
N ILE A 55 12.64 0.36 -4.04
CA ILE A 55 12.61 -0.87 -3.26
C ILE A 55 12.00 -1.95 -4.14
N LEU A 56 12.71 -3.06 -4.31
CA LEU A 56 12.16 -4.27 -4.91
C LEU A 56 12.13 -5.38 -3.86
N GLU A 57 10.96 -5.95 -3.63
CA GLU A 57 10.75 -7.01 -2.64
C GLU A 57 9.91 -8.13 -3.25
N ASP A 58 10.34 -9.37 -3.04
CA ASP A 58 9.51 -10.55 -3.21
C ASP A 58 9.18 -11.08 -1.82
N PHE A 59 7.92 -11.34 -1.51
CA PHE A 59 7.52 -11.86 -0.21
C PHE A 59 6.32 -12.80 -0.30
N THR A 60 6.20 -13.70 0.67
CA THR A 60 5.05 -14.59 0.81
C THR A 60 4.31 -14.23 2.09
N LYS A 61 2.99 -14.10 1.96
CA LYS A 61 2.10 -13.69 3.04
C LYS A 61 0.90 -14.63 3.09
N ASP A 62 0.51 -15.04 4.30
CA ASP A 62 -0.78 -15.67 4.48
C ASP A 62 -1.88 -14.59 4.52
N MET A 63 -3.03 -14.89 3.93
CA MET A 63 -4.21 -14.04 3.91
C MET A 63 -5.36 -14.82 4.52
N HIS A 64 -6.10 -14.22 5.43
CA HIS A 64 -7.23 -14.85 6.09
C HIS A 64 -8.55 -14.08 5.85
N SER A 65 -9.63 -14.81 5.76
CA SER A 65 -11.00 -14.31 5.95
C SER A 65 -11.62 -15.08 7.11
N ASN A 66 -12.84 -14.72 7.52
CA ASN A 66 -13.55 -15.45 8.57
C ASN A 66 -13.76 -16.94 8.23
N THR A 67 -13.67 -17.31 6.95
CA THR A 67 -14.03 -18.65 6.47
C THR A 67 -12.92 -19.34 5.66
N ALA A 68 -11.80 -18.65 5.36
CA ALA A 68 -10.75 -19.19 4.51
C ALA A 68 -9.37 -18.63 4.87
N ARG A 69 -8.33 -19.41 4.55
CA ARG A 69 -6.92 -18.98 4.60
C ARG A 69 -6.24 -19.36 3.30
N ALA A 70 -5.40 -18.48 2.78
CA ALA A 70 -4.65 -18.71 1.55
C ALA A 70 -3.26 -18.07 1.64
N ASP A 71 -2.25 -18.77 1.14
CA ASP A 71 -0.91 -18.22 0.96
C ASP A 71 -0.79 -17.56 -0.41
N ALA A 72 -0.19 -16.39 -0.45
CA ALA A 72 0.09 -15.67 -1.69
C ALA A 72 1.54 -15.19 -1.75
N ASN A 73 2.10 -15.29 -2.95
CA ASN A 73 3.36 -14.70 -3.34
C ASN A 73 3.10 -13.30 -3.91
N MET A 74 3.85 -12.33 -3.40
CA MET A 74 3.82 -10.94 -3.82
C MET A 74 5.18 -10.57 -4.41
N LYS A 75 5.14 -9.84 -5.53
CA LYS A 75 6.29 -9.12 -6.06
C LYS A 75 5.94 -7.63 -6.02
N GLN A 76 6.78 -6.85 -5.35
CA GLN A 76 6.54 -5.45 -5.10
C GLN A 76 7.68 -4.59 -5.62
N ALA A 77 7.31 -3.50 -6.29
CA ALA A 77 8.19 -2.38 -6.58
C ALA A 77 7.63 -1.13 -5.90
N ILE A 78 8.46 -0.44 -5.12
CA ILE A 78 8.12 0.86 -4.53
C ILE A 78 9.13 1.89 -5.02
N ARG A 79 8.67 3.09 -5.35
CA ARG A 79 9.54 4.20 -5.69
C ARG A 79 9.04 5.52 -5.12
N ARG A 80 9.94 6.31 -4.52
CA ARG A 80 9.68 7.70 -4.12
C ARG A 80 10.17 8.66 -5.19
N TYR A 81 9.35 9.66 -5.48
CA TYR A 81 9.64 10.80 -6.34
C TYR A 81 9.58 12.05 -5.46
N VAL A 82 10.67 12.81 -5.46
CA VAL A 82 10.81 14.04 -4.67
C VAL A 82 10.60 15.22 -5.60
N GLU A 83 9.58 16.04 -5.32
CA GLU A 83 9.26 17.26 -6.05
C GLU A 83 9.35 18.47 -5.09
N PRO A 84 9.48 19.72 -5.60
CA PRO A 84 9.67 20.89 -4.75
C PRO A 84 8.60 21.08 -3.68
N ASP A 85 7.34 20.80 -4.00
CA ASP A 85 6.16 21.08 -3.15
C ASP A 85 5.45 19.80 -2.64
N ARG A 86 5.88 18.64 -3.12
CA ARG A 86 5.30 17.34 -2.74
C ARG A 86 6.27 16.18 -2.90
N ASP A 87 6.00 15.08 -2.22
CA ASP A 87 6.58 13.78 -2.55
C ASP A 87 5.50 12.79 -2.94
N VAL A 88 5.83 11.92 -3.88
CA VAL A 88 4.96 10.84 -4.34
C VAL A 88 5.67 9.52 -4.13
N VAL A 89 5.10 8.64 -3.31
CA VAL A 89 5.52 7.24 -3.19
C VAL A 89 4.56 6.38 -4.00
N ILE A 90 5.07 5.65 -4.97
CA ILE A 90 4.31 4.72 -5.81
C ILE A 90 4.68 3.31 -5.44
N ALA A 91 3.71 2.46 -5.14
CA ALA A 91 3.88 1.03 -4.94
C ALA A 91 3.08 0.24 -5.96
N VAL A 92 3.71 -0.71 -6.63
CA VAL A 92 3.05 -1.67 -7.52
C VAL A 92 3.30 -3.06 -6.95
N VAL A 93 2.24 -3.77 -6.62
CA VAL A 93 2.29 -5.12 -6.05
C VAL A 93 1.56 -6.06 -6.98
N SER A 94 2.28 -7.04 -7.52
CA SER A 94 1.69 -8.18 -8.24
C SER A 94 1.49 -9.32 -7.27
N VAL A 95 0.29 -9.90 -7.25
CA VAL A 95 -0.10 -10.96 -6.34
C VAL A 95 -0.47 -12.22 -7.11
N SER A 96 0.03 -13.36 -6.64
CA SER A 96 -0.27 -14.70 -7.16
C SER A 96 -0.37 -15.70 -6.00
N PRO A 97 -1.18 -16.76 -6.09
CA PRO A 97 -1.24 -17.81 -5.08
C PRO A 97 0.12 -18.50 -4.89
N ALA A 98 0.45 -18.90 -3.66
CA ALA A 98 1.70 -19.59 -3.35
C ALA A 98 1.59 -21.12 -3.46
N ALA A 99 0.51 -21.71 -2.96
CA ALA A 99 0.14 -23.11 -3.17
C ALA A 99 -1.35 -23.27 -2.91
N VAL A 100 -2.09 -23.77 -3.90
CA VAL A 100 -3.54 -23.83 -3.85
C VAL A 100 -3.97 -25.28 -3.61
N LYS A 101 -4.38 -25.61 -2.38
CA LYS A 101 -5.12 -26.87 -2.12
C LYS A 101 -6.55 -26.81 -2.71
N HIS A 102 -7.08 -25.62 -2.94
CA HIS A 102 -8.44 -25.38 -3.47
C HIS A 102 -8.44 -24.90 -4.92
N LYS A 103 -8.69 -25.78 -5.89
CA LYS A 103 -8.71 -25.51 -7.36
C LYS A 103 -9.27 -24.14 -7.83
N MET A 104 -10.16 -23.51 -7.07
CA MET A 104 -10.72 -22.18 -7.38
C MET A 104 -9.73 -21.02 -7.33
N LEU A 105 -8.66 -21.09 -6.52
CA LEU A 105 -7.65 -20.02 -6.44
C LEU A 105 -6.52 -20.22 -7.46
N ASP A 106 -6.50 -21.35 -8.15
CA ASP A 106 -5.47 -21.67 -9.13
C ASP A 106 -5.52 -20.66 -10.27
N GLY A 107 -4.36 -20.08 -10.58
CA GLY A 107 -4.17 -19.03 -11.58
C GLY A 107 -4.77 -17.65 -11.26
N LEU A 108 -5.24 -17.37 -10.04
CA LEU A 108 -5.72 -16.02 -9.67
C LEU A 108 -4.54 -15.04 -9.71
N ARG A 109 -4.60 -13.99 -10.50
CA ARG A 109 -3.55 -12.95 -10.51
C ARG A 109 -4.18 -11.57 -10.54
N TYR A 110 -3.68 -10.72 -9.67
CA TYR A 110 -4.11 -9.33 -9.62
C TYR A 110 -2.94 -8.42 -9.27
N GLN A 111 -3.09 -7.15 -9.60
CA GLN A 111 -2.16 -6.10 -9.28
C GLN A 111 -2.85 -5.04 -8.43
N VAL A 112 -2.14 -4.56 -7.40
CA VAL A 112 -2.51 -3.37 -6.66
C VAL A 112 -1.50 -2.29 -6.98
N ARG A 113 -1.98 -1.12 -7.38
CA ARG A 113 -1.16 0.09 -7.53
C ARG A 113 -1.58 1.08 -6.47
N SER A 114 -0.65 1.50 -5.62
CA SER A 114 -0.90 2.46 -4.57
C SER A 114 -0.02 3.68 -4.74
N TYR A 115 -0.54 4.85 -4.40
CA TYR A 115 0.17 6.12 -4.41
C TYR A 115 -0.04 6.79 -3.06
N ALA A 116 1.03 7.23 -2.41
CA ALA A 116 0.97 8.12 -1.27
C ALA A 116 1.58 9.46 -1.68
N VAL A 117 0.80 10.53 -1.58
CA VAL A 117 1.21 11.90 -1.87
C VAL A 117 1.27 12.67 -0.56
N THR A 118 2.45 13.22 -0.27
CA THR A 118 2.61 14.19 0.81
C THR A 118 2.85 15.56 0.20
N LYS A 119 2.05 16.55 0.61
CA LYS A 119 2.15 17.91 0.06
C LYS A 119 1.83 18.93 1.13
N ARG A 120 2.17 20.20 0.88
CA ARG A 120 1.69 21.28 1.75
C ARG A 120 0.16 21.35 1.67
N SER A 121 -0.51 21.42 2.82
CA SER A 121 -1.96 21.56 2.87
C SER A 121 -2.37 22.98 2.54
N SER A 122 -3.50 23.15 1.86
CA SER A 122 -4.14 24.45 1.65
C SER A 122 -4.60 25.11 2.95
N ALA A 123 -4.65 24.37 4.05
CA ALA A 123 -4.91 24.88 5.39
C ALA A 123 -3.67 25.48 6.08
N SER A 124 -2.51 25.51 5.41
CA SER A 124 -1.30 26.12 5.97
C SER A 124 -1.42 27.63 6.05
N THR A 125 -0.89 28.22 7.13
CA THR A 125 -0.69 29.67 7.26
C THR A 125 0.81 29.99 7.32
N PRO A 126 1.23 31.26 7.15
CA PRO A 126 2.64 31.63 7.30
C PRO A 126 3.25 31.26 8.66
N GLU A 127 2.44 31.27 9.72
CA GLU A 127 2.86 30.98 11.10
C GLU A 127 2.85 29.48 11.39
N ARG A 128 2.05 28.71 10.64
CA ARG A 128 1.84 27.28 10.88
C ARG A 128 1.75 26.52 9.58
N GLU A 129 2.88 25.92 9.18
CA GLU A 129 2.88 24.94 8.11
C GLU A 129 2.19 23.64 8.57
N VAL A 130 1.24 23.18 7.77
CA VAL A 130 0.61 21.86 7.92
C VAL A 130 0.69 21.09 6.61
N SER A 131 0.83 19.79 6.71
CA SER A 131 0.95 18.91 5.54
C SER A 131 -0.35 18.17 5.27
N GLN A 132 -0.44 17.57 4.10
CA GLN A 132 -1.55 16.73 3.69
C GLN A 132 -0.99 15.41 3.17
N LEU A 133 -1.50 14.31 3.71
CA LEU A 133 -1.23 12.96 3.25
C LEU A 133 -2.45 12.44 2.49
N GLN A 134 -2.24 12.05 1.24
CA GLN A 134 -3.26 11.44 0.40
C GLN A 134 -2.79 10.05 0.01
N CYS A 135 -3.65 9.04 0.16
CA CYS A 135 -3.36 7.69 -0.28
C CYS A 135 -4.43 7.25 -1.26
N CYS A 136 -4.01 6.67 -2.39
CA CYS A 136 -4.90 6.05 -3.36
C CYS A 136 -4.43 4.61 -3.61
N SER A 137 -5.36 3.67 -3.76
CA SER A 137 -5.07 2.31 -4.22
C SER A 137 -6.04 1.88 -5.31
N LEU A 138 -5.50 1.29 -6.37
CA LEU A 138 -6.19 0.77 -7.54
C LEU A 138 -5.99 -0.74 -7.62
N ILE A 139 -7.08 -1.49 -7.71
CA ILE A 139 -7.04 -2.94 -7.99
C ILE A 139 -7.31 -3.17 -9.48
N SER A 140 -6.48 -4.02 -10.09
CA SER A 140 -6.69 -4.52 -11.45
C SER A 140 -6.46 -6.03 -11.51
N PHE A 141 -7.38 -6.75 -12.16
CA PHE A 141 -7.23 -8.17 -12.47
C PHE A 141 -6.59 -8.34 -13.86
N ASP A 142 -5.87 -9.43 -14.07
CA ASP A 142 -5.43 -9.78 -15.43
C ASP A 142 -6.60 -10.36 -16.26
N GLU A 143 -6.50 -10.26 -17.58
CA GLU A 143 -7.58 -10.65 -18.50
C GLU A 143 -7.88 -12.15 -18.41
N GLU A 144 -6.87 -12.98 -18.13
CA GLU A 144 -7.04 -14.42 -17.94
C GLU A 144 -7.86 -14.73 -16.67
N THR A 145 -7.59 -14.01 -15.57
CA THR A 145 -8.34 -14.12 -14.32
C THR A 145 -9.80 -13.71 -14.53
N GLU A 146 -10.06 -12.60 -15.23
CA GLU A 146 -11.42 -12.16 -15.53
C GLU A 146 -12.17 -13.14 -16.44
N ALA A 147 -11.47 -13.76 -17.41
CA ALA A 147 -12.07 -14.75 -18.30
C ALA A 147 -12.36 -16.08 -17.60
N ARG A 148 -11.49 -16.50 -16.65
CA ARG A 148 -11.61 -17.78 -15.96
C ARG A 148 -12.57 -17.73 -14.77
N LEU A 149 -12.66 -16.58 -14.09
CA LEU A 149 -13.56 -16.38 -12.97
C LEU A 149 -14.90 -15.80 -13.45
N GLY A 150 -16.01 -16.45 -13.07
CA GLY A 150 -17.34 -15.88 -13.30
C GLY A 150 -17.54 -14.55 -12.54
N CYS A 151 -18.48 -13.73 -13.02
CA CYS A 151 -18.77 -12.40 -12.47
C CYS A 151 -18.99 -12.37 -10.95
N ASP A 152 -19.61 -13.40 -10.37
CA ASP A 152 -19.88 -13.47 -8.93
C ASP A 152 -18.61 -13.74 -8.11
N ALA A 153 -17.68 -14.54 -8.64
CA ALA A 153 -16.38 -14.79 -8.01
C ALA A 153 -15.51 -13.53 -8.07
N VAL A 154 -15.46 -12.85 -9.21
CA VAL A 154 -14.77 -11.56 -9.35
C VAL A 154 -15.34 -10.52 -8.38
N ARG A 155 -16.66 -10.43 -8.26
CA ARG A 155 -17.32 -9.50 -7.33
C ARG A 155 -16.96 -9.80 -5.87
N SER A 156 -17.03 -11.07 -5.48
CA SER A 156 -16.71 -11.51 -4.11
C SER A 156 -15.25 -11.22 -3.76
N LEU A 157 -14.33 -11.53 -4.68
CA LEU A 157 -12.91 -11.23 -4.52
C LEU A 157 -12.65 -9.73 -4.45
N THR A 158 -13.27 -8.94 -5.33
CA THR A 158 -13.16 -7.49 -5.33
C THR A 158 -13.60 -6.91 -3.99
N ASN A 159 -14.75 -7.33 -3.45
CA ASN A 159 -15.24 -6.89 -2.15
C ASN A 159 -14.26 -7.24 -1.01
N PHE A 160 -13.71 -8.46 -1.01
CA PHE A 160 -12.69 -8.87 -0.04
C PHE A 160 -11.44 -7.98 -0.11
N LEU A 161 -10.97 -7.69 -1.33
CA LEU A 161 -9.79 -6.84 -1.54
C LEU A 161 -10.06 -5.39 -1.15
N ILE A 162 -11.26 -4.84 -1.41
CA ILE A 162 -11.66 -3.51 -0.96
C ILE A 162 -11.55 -3.39 0.55
N VAL A 163 -12.16 -4.32 1.30
CA VAL A 163 -12.12 -4.31 2.77
C VAL A 163 -10.69 -4.42 3.28
N SER A 164 -9.90 -5.33 2.70
CA SER A 164 -8.50 -5.56 3.08
C SER A 164 -7.62 -4.33 2.81
N LEU A 165 -7.80 -3.67 1.66
CA LEU A 165 -7.05 -2.47 1.31
C LEU A 165 -7.48 -1.26 2.13
N ALA A 166 -8.77 -1.09 2.43
CA ALA A 166 -9.26 -0.02 3.29
C ALA A 166 -8.61 -0.09 4.69
N ALA A 167 -8.58 -1.30 5.29
CA ALA A 167 -7.91 -1.52 6.56
C ALA A 167 -6.40 -1.23 6.48
N LYS A 168 -5.75 -1.65 5.38
CA LYS A 168 -4.31 -1.38 5.16
C LYS A 168 -4.01 0.11 5.00
N MET A 169 -4.85 0.84 4.28
CA MET A 169 -4.72 2.29 4.11
C MET A 169 -4.87 3.03 5.42
N GLN A 170 -5.81 2.62 6.28
CA GLN A 170 -5.93 3.16 7.64
C GLN A 170 -4.65 2.88 8.45
N GLY A 171 -4.14 1.65 8.42
CA GLY A 171 -2.88 1.32 9.08
C GLY A 171 -1.70 2.16 8.59
N HIS A 172 -1.60 2.43 7.28
CA HIS A 172 -0.55 3.31 6.74
C HIS A 172 -0.62 4.71 7.34
N GLN A 173 -1.81 5.28 7.43
CA GLN A 173 -2.01 6.58 8.06
C GLN A 173 -1.56 6.54 9.52
N ASP A 174 -2.08 5.57 10.29
CA ASP A 174 -1.85 5.50 11.73
C ASP A 174 -0.36 5.33 12.04
N CYS A 175 0.36 4.48 11.30
CA CYS A 175 1.80 4.31 11.46
C CYS A 175 2.60 5.58 11.12
N ILE A 176 2.25 6.28 10.04
CA ILE A 176 2.94 7.52 9.64
C ILE A 176 2.69 8.61 10.69
N GLU A 177 1.45 8.77 11.14
CA GLU A 177 1.08 9.77 12.14
C GLU A 177 1.71 9.47 13.51
N ASN A 178 1.72 8.21 13.94
CA ASN A 178 2.37 7.80 15.17
C ASN A 178 3.88 8.06 15.11
N SER A 179 4.54 7.72 13.98
CA SER A 179 5.97 8.03 13.79
C SER A 179 6.26 9.53 13.87
N LEU A 180 5.39 10.37 13.32
CA LEU A 180 5.50 11.82 13.43
C LEU A 180 5.31 12.30 14.88
N MET A 181 4.31 11.77 15.60
CA MET A 181 4.09 12.08 17.01
C MET A 181 5.30 11.66 17.86
N ASP A 182 5.82 10.45 17.65
CA ASP A 182 6.97 9.92 18.39
C ASP A 182 8.22 10.77 18.18
N SER A 183 8.44 11.28 16.96
CA SER A 183 9.57 12.17 16.66
C SER A 183 9.50 13.52 17.41
N VAL A 184 8.28 13.97 17.74
CA VAL A 184 8.05 15.20 18.51
C VAL A 184 8.20 14.93 20.02
N LEU A 185 7.76 13.76 20.49
CA LEU A 185 7.82 13.38 21.90
C LEU A 185 9.22 12.93 22.33
N ASN A 186 9.97 12.31 21.42
CA ASN A 186 11.33 11.80 21.64
C ASN A 186 12.30 12.38 20.61
N PRO A 187 12.56 13.71 20.64
CA PRO A 187 13.53 14.30 19.74
C PRO A 187 14.90 13.67 19.99
N SER A 188 15.51 13.11 18.95
CA SER A 188 16.88 12.60 19.01
C SER A 188 17.79 13.72 19.51
N CYS A 189 18.51 13.48 20.62
CA CYS A 189 19.43 14.42 21.25
C CYS A 189 20.60 14.77 20.31
#